data_AF-A0A950WMG7-F1
#
_entry.id   AF-A0A950WMG7-F1
#
_cell.length_a   1.000
_cell.length_b   1.000
_cell.length_c   1.000
_cell.angle_alpha   90.00
_cell.angle_beta   90.00
_cell.angle_gamma   90.00
#
_symmetry.space_group_name_H-M   'P 1'
#
loop_
_entity.id
_entity.type
_entity.pdbx_description
1 polymer ?
#
loop_
_entity_poly.entity_id
_entity_poly.type
_entity_poly.pdbx_seq_one_letter_code
_entity_poly.pdbx_strand_id
1 'polypeptide(L)'
;MPQAARRERRPRSSGRKDDVIQIRASAGTKAILNRAASLRGQKLSEFMLDSARRQAEETILDQRAFFLEPKAHEQFLRLLDTPVHVSPEARDLLTRKPPWER
;
A
#
# COMPACT_ATOMS: atom_id res chain seq x y z
N MET A 1 -9.19 37.87 4.00
CA MET A 1 -8.22 37.43 2.97
C MET A 1 -7.66 36.08 3.40
N PRO A 2 -7.97 34.99 2.67
CA PRO A 2 -7.72 33.62 3.14
C PRO A 2 -6.27 33.18 2.88
N GLN A 3 -5.72 32.50 3.87
CA GLN A 3 -4.36 31.98 3.92
C GLN A 3 -4.25 30.78 2.97
N ALA A 4 -3.53 30.94 1.87
CA ALA A 4 -3.28 29.86 0.91
C ALA A 4 -2.46 28.75 1.60
N ALA A 5 -3.11 27.62 1.86
CA ALA A 5 -2.49 26.42 2.40
C ALA A 5 -1.36 25.98 1.48
N ARG A 6 -0.12 26.09 1.97
CA ARG A 6 1.07 25.55 1.32
C ARG A 6 0.87 24.05 1.15
N ARG A 7 0.64 23.61 -0.10
CA ARG A 7 0.73 22.20 -0.47
C ARG A 7 2.19 21.77 -0.31
N GLU A 8 2.48 21.11 0.81
CA GLU A 8 3.72 20.35 0.97
C GLU A 8 3.73 19.24 -0.10
N ARG A 9 4.49 19.47 -1.17
CA ARG A 9 4.82 18.44 -2.13
C ARG A 9 5.70 17.42 -1.42
N ARG A 10 5.12 16.30 -1.00
CA ARG A 10 5.90 15.12 -0.59
C ARG A 10 6.95 14.84 -1.67
N PRO A 11 8.25 14.77 -1.33
CA PRO A 11 9.26 14.43 -2.30
C PRO A 11 8.95 13.01 -2.81
N ARG A 12 8.84 12.86 -4.13
CA ARG A 12 8.87 11.54 -4.77
C ARG A 12 10.26 10.98 -4.48
N SER A 13 10.38 10.04 -3.54
CA SER A 13 11.61 9.30 -3.39
C SER A 13 11.80 8.48 -4.67
N SER A 14 12.67 8.96 -5.55
CA SER A 14 13.40 8.07 -6.44
C SER A 14 14.36 7.29 -5.53
N GLY A 15 13.82 6.30 -4.82
CA GLY A 15 14.59 5.44 -3.93
C GLY A 15 15.68 4.77 -4.74
N ARG A 16 16.93 5.02 -4.37
CA ARG A 16 18.06 4.26 -4.89
C ARG A 16 17.82 2.77 -4.60
N LYS A 17 18.29 1.89 -5.48
CA LYS A 17 18.23 0.43 -5.32
C LYS A 17 19.24 -0.04 -4.25
N ASP A 18 19.34 0.66 -3.13
CA ASP A 18 20.50 0.59 -2.24
C ASP A 18 20.18 0.03 -0.85
N ASP A 19 18.90 -0.22 -0.53
CA ASP A 19 18.54 -0.81 0.76
C ASP A 19 18.76 -2.33 0.73
N VAL A 20 19.68 -2.79 1.57
CA VAL A 20 20.09 -4.19 1.67
C VAL A 20 19.33 -4.90 2.80
N ILE A 21 18.63 -5.99 2.48
CA ILE A 21 17.92 -6.81 3.46
C ILE A 21 18.75 -8.06 3.78
N GLN A 22 19.18 -8.18 5.04
CA GLN A 22 19.95 -9.33 5.54
C GLN A 22 19.04 -10.25 6.34
N ILE A 23 18.93 -11.53 5.94
CA ILE A 23 18.05 -12.53 6.58
C ILE A 23 18.88 -13.75 6.96
N ARG A 24 18.70 -14.25 8.19
CA ARG A 24 19.27 -15.53 8.64
C ARG A 24 18.24 -16.64 8.42
N ALA A 25 18.68 -17.77 7.90
CA ALA A 25 17.84 -18.94 7.67
C ALA A 25 18.62 -20.21 8.03
N SER A 26 17.90 -21.25 8.44
CA SER A 26 18.49 -22.58 8.62
C SER A 26 18.96 -23.16 7.28
N ALA A 27 19.88 -24.13 7.31
CA ALA A 27 20.34 -24.81 6.10
C ALA A 27 19.17 -25.49 5.34
N GLY A 28 18.23 -26.10 6.07
CA GLY A 28 17.05 -26.73 5.49
C GLY A 28 16.13 -25.73 4.79
N THR A 29 15.85 -24.59 5.43
CA THR A 29 15.07 -23.51 4.83
C THR A 29 15.73 -22.99 3.55
N LYS A 30 17.05 -22.73 3.59
CA LYS A 30 17.80 -22.27 2.41
C LYS A 30 17.75 -23.28 1.26
N ALA A 31 17.82 -24.58 1.54
CA ALA A 31 17.73 -25.62 0.52
C ALA A 31 16.36 -25.64 -0.18
N ILE A 32 15.27 -25.52 0.58
CA ILE A 32 13.90 -25.46 0.03
C ILE A 32 13.74 -24.22 -0.86
N LEU A 33 14.20 -23.05 -0.39
CA LEU A 33 14.11 -21.80 -1.13
C LEU A 33 14.94 -21.82 -2.42
N ASN A 34 16.14 -22.40 -2.37
CA ASN A 34 16.96 -22.59 -3.56
C ASN A 34 16.26 -23.48 -4.59
N ARG A 35 15.68 -24.60 -4.15
CA ARG A 35 14.94 -25.50 -5.04
C ARG A 35 13.75 -24.79 -5.69
N ALA A 36 13.00 -23.99 -4.94
CA ALA A 36 11.88 -23.20 -5.46
C ALA A 36 12.35 -22.16 -6.50
N ALA A 37 13.45 -21.44 -6.21
CA ALA A 37 14.04 -20.47 -7.14
C ALA A 37 14.51 -21.15 -8.44
N SER A 38 15.15 -22.33 -8.33
CA SER A 38 15.59 -23.11 -9.49
C SER A 38 14.42 -23.56 -10.37
N LEU A 39 13.30 -24.01 -9.79
CA LEU A 39 12.10 -24.39 -10.55
C LEU A 39 11.51 -23.20 -11.33
N ARG A 40 11.71 -21.98 -10.85
CA ARG A 40 11.26 -20.74 -11.51
C ARG A 40 12.32 -20.14 -12.45
N GLY A 41 13.50 -20.74 -12.53
CA GLY A 41 14.61 -20.26 -13.37
C GLY A 41 15.21 -18.93 -12.89
N GLN A 42 15.10 -18.62 -11.60
CA GLN A 42 15.52 -17.34 -11.02
C GLN A 42 16.61 -17.52 -9.97
N LYS A 43 17.37 -16.45 -9.68
CA LYS A 43 18.33 -16.45 -8.56
C LYS A 43 17.58 -16.47 -7.23
N LEU A 44 18.18 -17.05 -6.19
CA LEU A 44 17.59 -17.09 -4.85
C LEU A 44 17.17 -15.70 -4.35
N SER A 45 18.02 -14.68 -4.54
CA SER A 45 17.74 -13.31 -4.10
C SER A 45 16.55 -12.68 -4.83
N GLU A 46 16.44 -12.92 -6.14
CA GLU A 46 15.32 -12.43 -6.96
C GLU A 46 14.02 -13.12 -6.56
N PHE A 47 14.04 -14.45 -6.41
CA PHE A 47 12.90 -15.23 -5.95
C PHE A 47 12.41 -14.77 -4.57
N MET A 48 13.35 -14.55 -3.64
CA MET A 48 13.03 -14.10 -2.28
C MET A 48 12.44 -12.69 -2.27
N LEU A 49 13.00 -11.77 -3.05
CA LEU A 49 12.50 -10.39 -3.12
C LEU A 49 11.10 -10.33 -3.74
N ASP A 50 10.87 -11.06 -4.85
CA ASP A 50 9.57 -11.13 -5.51
C ASP A 50 8.50 -11.73 -4.59
N SER A 51 8.83 -12.85 -3.94
CA SER A 51 7.92 -13.54 -3.02
C SER A 51 7.61 -12.68 -1.79
N ALA A 52 8.61 -12.04 -1.19
CA ALA A 52 8.43 -11.17 -0.03
C ALA A 52 7.58 -9.95 -0.39
N ARG A 53 7.83 -9.34 -1.56
CA ARG A 53 7.03 -8.21 -2.04
C ARG A 53 5.58 -8.60 -2.22
N ARG A 54 5.31 -9.69 -2.94
CA ARG A 54 3.95 -10.16 -3.17
C ARG A 54 3.22 -10.44 -1.86
N GLN A 55 3.88 -11.13 -0.92
CA GLN A 55 3.30 -11.41 0.39
C GLN A 55 3.03 -10.13 1.18
N ALA A 56 3.92 -9.13 1.10
CA ALA A 56 3.71 -7.84 1.73
C ALA A 56 2.52 -7.09 1.12
N GLU A 57 2.41 -7.05 -0.20
CA GLU A 57 1.28 -6.46 -0.91
C GLU A 57 -0.05 -7.13 -0.52
N GLU A 58 -0.10 -8.46 -0.52
CA GLU A 58 -1.28 -9.23 -0.08
C GLU A 58 -1.64 -8.94 1.39
N THR A 59 -0.64 -8.85 2.27
CA THR A 59 -0.85 -8.56 3.70
C THR A 59 -1.36 -7.14 3.93
N ILE A 60 -0.84 -6.15 3.19
CA ILE A 60 -1.30 -4.77 3.25
C ILE A 60 -2.73 -4.66 2.73
N LEU A 61 -3.05 -5.35 1.64
CA LEU A 61 -4.39 -5.32 1.04
C LEU A 61 -5.44 -6.03 1.89
N ASP A 62 -5.07 -7.08 2.62
CA ASP A 62 -5.98 -7.76 3.57
C ASP A 62 -6.06 -7.04 4.93
N GLN A 63 -5.41 -5.88 5.10
CA GLN A 63 -5.54 -5.10 6.33
C GLN A 63 -6.97 -4.55 6.49
N ARG A 64 -7.74 -5.15 7.39
CA ARG A 64 -9.13 -4.76 7.71
C ARG A 64 -9.26 -3.87 8.93
N ALA A 65 -8.27 -3.91 9.82
CA ALA A 65 -8.24 -3.11 11.04
C ALA A 65 -7.29 -1.92 10.89
N PHE A 66 -7.85 -0.72 11.05
CA PHE A 66 -7.10 0.53 11.11
C PHE A 66 -7.11 1.02 12.56
N PHE A 67 -5.92 1.09 13.16
CA PHE A 67 -5.76 1.66 14.49
C PHE A 67 -5.53 3.16 14.35
N LEU A 68 -6.34 3.94 15.06
CA LEU A 68 -6.27 5.40 15.07
C LEU A 68 -5.86 5.87 16.46
N GLU A 69 -4.98 6.87 16.50
CA GLU A 69 -4.73 7.62 17.74
C GLU A 69 -6.03 8.30 18.21
N PRO A 70 -6.23 8.52 19.53
CA PRO A 70 -7.51 8.98 20.08
C PRO A 70 -8.09 10.22 19.37
N LYS A 71 -7.23 11.19 19.05
CA LYS A 71 -7.61 12.42 18.33
C LYS A 71 -8.11 12.14 16.91
N ALA A 72 -7.46 11.22 16.19
CA ALA A 72 -7.87 10.82 14.85
C ALA A 72 -9.17 10.02 14.87
N HIS A 73 -9.38 9.20 15.91
CA HIS A 73 -10.62 8.48 16.14
C HIS A 73 -11.81 9.43 16.38
N GLU A 74 -11.67 10.44 17.25
CA GLU A 74 -12.72 11.45 17.46
C GLU A 74 -13.04 12.27 16.21
N GLN A 75 -12.01 12.61 15.41
CA GLN A 75 -12.22 13.28 14.14
C GLN A 75 -12.99 12.38 13.16
N PHE A 76 -12.64 11.10 13.11
CA PHE A 76 -13.33 10.12 12.26
C PHE A 76 -14.80 9.99 12.64
N LEU A 77 -15.12 9.83 13.93
CA LEU A 77 -16.52 9.76 14.39
C LEU A 77 -17.32 11.02 14.02
N ARG A 78 -16.76 12.21 14.25
CA ARG A 78 -17.43 13.46 13.86
C ARG A 78 -17.72 13.53 12.35
N LEU A 79 -16.82 13.01 11.51
CA LEU A 79 -17.04 12.97 10.06
C LEU A 79 -18.16 12.00 9.67
N LEU A 80 -18.32 10.88 10.40
CA LEU A 80 -19.41 9.93 10.18
C LEU A 80 -20.78 10.50 10.59
N ASP A 81 -20.82 11.28 11.67
CA ASP A 81 -22.06 11.90 12.16
C ASP A 81 -22.48 13.13 11.35
N THR A 82 -21.56 13.71 10.57
CA THR A 82 -21.83 14.91 9.78
C THR A 82 -22.66 14.54 8.53
N PRO A 83 -23.76 15.25 8.23
CA PRO A 83 -24.54 15.01 7.02
C PRO A 83 -23.68 15.23 5.77
N VAL A 84 -23.64 14.22 4.90
CA VAL A 84 -22.84 14.22 3.68
C VAL A 84 -23.30 15.34 2.74
N HIS A 85 -22.47 16.36 2.58
CA HIS A 85 -22.65 17.36 1.53
C HIS A 85 -22.00 16.84 0.24
N VAL A 86 -22.84 16.39 -0.69
CA VAL A 86 -22.37 15.97 -2.02
C VAL A 86 -22.01 17.21 -2.81
N SER A 87 -20.71 17.41 -3.06
CA SER A 87 -20.26 18.50 -3.92
C SER A 87 -20.70 18.24 -5.38
N PRO A 88 -20.84 19.29 -6.22
CA PRO A 88 -21.17 19.11 -7.64
C PRO A 88 -20.23 18.15 -8.37
N GLU A 89 -18.93 18.16 -8.03
CA GLU A 89 -17.92 17.27 -8.59
C GLU A 89 -18.11 15.82 -8.13
N ALA A 90 -18.47 15.59 -6.86
CA ALA A 90 -18.79 14.26 -6.37
C ALA A 90 -20.03 13.68 -7.08
N ARG A 91 -21.02 14.52 -7.39
CA ARG A 91 -22.21 14.12 -8.15
C ARG A 91 -21.88 13.74 -9.58
N ASP A 92 -21.02 14.51 -10.26
CA ASP A 92 -20.55 14.19 -11.62
C ASP A 92 -19.80 12.84 -11.66
N LEU A 93 -18.91 12.59 -10.68
CA LEU A 93 -18.19 11.32 -10.56
C LEU A 93 -19.12 10.11 -10.34
N LEU A 94 -20.13 10.24 -9.47
CA LEU A 94 -21.09 9.17 -9.19
C LEU A 94 -22.05 8.87 -10.34
N THR A 95 -22.26 9.83 -11.25
CA THR A 95 -23.16 9.67 -12.42
C THR A 95 -22.43 9.24 -13.69
N ARG A 96 -21.09 9.27 -13.68
CA ARG A 96 -20.27 8.86 -14.81
C ARG A 96 -20.37 7.34 -15.02
N LYS A 97 -20.71 6.93 -16.26
CA LYS A 97 -20.64 5.52 -16.64
C LYS A 97 -19.22 4.98 -16.43
N PRO A 98 -19.07 3.86 -15.71
CA PRO A 98 -17.75 3.28 -15.51
C PRO A 98 -17.17 2.78 -16.84
N PRO A 99 -15.85 2.86 -17.04
CA PRO A 99 -15.20 2.55 -18.30
C PRO A 99 -15.29 1.07 -18.73
N TRP A 100 -15.70 0.17 -17.84
CA TRP A 100 -15.84 -1.27 -18.10
C TRP A 100 -17.27 -1.70 -18.50
N GLU A 101 -18.24 -0.78 -18.57
CA GLU A 101 -19.59 -1.05 -19.09
C GLU A 101 -19.71 -0.73 -20.60
N ARG A 102 -18.60 -0.86 -21.34
CA ARG A 102 -18.56 -0.74 -22.81
C ARG A 102 -18.40 -2.10 -23.47
#